data_AF-A0A4P6JWZ3-F1
#
_entry.id   AF-A0A4P6JWZ3-F1
#
_cell.length_a   1.000
_cell.length_b   1.000
_cell.length_c   1.000
_cell.angle_alpha   90.00
_cell.angle_beta   90.00
_cell.angle_gamma   90.00
#
_symmetry.space_group_name_H-M   'P 1'
#
loop_
_entity.id
_entity.type
_entity.pdbx_description
1 polymer ?
#
loop_
_entity_poly.entity_id
_entity_poly.type
_entity_poly.pdbx_seq_one_letter_code
_entity_poly.pdbx_strand_id
1 'polypeptide(L)' 'MNTTAKEQTERIVSVLRALNASMQLSDCMEDAEIIGRSFRLYEICLDYLRRQNVAFIYDEDQSMYILLSRESI' A
#
# COMPACT_ATOMS: atom_id res chain seq x y z
N MET A 1 -5.15 18.61 15.42
CA MET A 1 -4.77 18.13 14.07
C MET A 1 -5.46 19.00 13.03
N ASN A 2 -4.71 19.49 12.04
CA ASN A 2 -5.26 20.20 10.89
C ASN A 2 -6.06 19.22 10.01
N THR A 3 -7.28 19.57 9.58
CA THR A 3 -8.20 18.68 8.83
C THR A 3 -7.52 18.07 7.60
N THR A 4 -6.71 18.86 6.90
CA THR A 4 -5.96 18.42 5.70
C THR A 4 -4.92 17.33 6.00
N ALA A 5 -4.25 17.38 7.16
CA ALA A 5 -3.25 16.38 7.54
C ALA A 5 -3.91 15.03 7.89
N LYS A 6 -5.09 15.07 8.52
CA LYS A 6 -5.90 13.88 8.79
C LYS A 6 -6.35 13.22 7.48
N GLU A 7 -6.92 14.00 6.56
CA GLU A 7 -7.37 13.51 5.25
C GLU A 7 -6.23 12.91 4.43
N GLN A 8 -5.06 13.53 4.46
CA GLN A 8 -3.87 13.00 3.79
C GLN A 8 -3.44 11.65 4.38
N THR A 9 -3.47 11.53 5.70
CA THR A 9 -3.14 10.29 6.41
C THR A 9 -4.12 9.17 6.06
N GLU A 10 -5.42 9.45 6.09
CA GLU A 10 -6.47 8.49 5.71
C GLU A 10 -6.33 8.04 4.26
N ARG A 11 -5.95 8.96 3.35
CA ARG A 11 -5.66 8.63 1.96
C ARG A 11 -4.45 7.70 1.83
N ILE A 12 -3.34 8.01 2.50
CA ILE A 12 -2.14 7.16 2.50
C ILE A 12 -2.48 5.74 3.00
N VAL A 13 -3.20 5.64 4.11
CA VAL A 13 -3.63 4.35 4.68
C VAL A 13 -4.51 3.59 3.70
N SER A 14 -5.43 4.27 3.01
CA SER A 14 -6.31 3.64 2.02
C SER A 14 -5.52 3.11 0.82
N VAL A 15 -4.54 3.86 0.33
CA VAL A 15 -3.68 3.43 -0.78
C VAL A 15 -2.78 2.26 -0.37
N LEU A 16 -2.26 2.26 0.86
CA LEU A 16 -1.48 1.13 1.38
C LEU A 16 -2.32 -0.15 1.46
N ARG A 17 -3.58 -0.05 1.90
CA ARG A 17 -4.50 -1.20 1.90
C ARG A 17 -4.75 -1.72 0.49
N ALA A 18 -4.92 -0.83 -0.49
CA ALA A 18 -5.08 -1.21 -1.89
C ALA A 18 -3.81 -1.90 -2.45
N LEU A 19 -2.62 -1.41 -2.10
CA LEU A 19 -1.35 -2.05 -2.43
C LEU A 19 -1.32 -3.51 -1.93
N ASN A 20 -1.58 -3.71 -0.63
CA ASN A 20 -1.57 -5.05 -0.03
C ASN A 20 -2.62 -5.97 -0.64
N ALA A 21 -3.85 -5.47 -0.85
CA ALA A 21 -4.92 -6.25 -1.47
C ALA A 21 -4.57 -6.65 -2.92
N SER A 22 -3.92 -5.76 -3.68
CA SER A 22 -3.52 -6.06 -5.06
C SER A 22 -2.45 -7.16 -5.13
N MET A 23 -1.51 -7.18 -4.19
CA MET A 23 -0.51 -8.25 -4.08
C MET A 23 -1.17 -9.58 -3.70
N GLN A 24 -2.07 -9.58 -2.72
CA GLN A 24 -2.82 -10.78 -2.34
C GLN A 24 -3.67 -11.32 -3.50
N LEU A 25 -4.24 -10.45 -4.33
CA LEU A 25 -5.02 -10.84 -5.51
C LEU A 25 -4.15 -11.49 -6.59
N SER A 26 -2.93 -11.00 -6.82
CA SER A 26 -2.02 -11.67 -7.76
C SER A 26 -1.59 -13.04 -7.24
N ASP A 27 -1.48 -13.21 -5.92
CA ASP A 27 -0.98 -14.44 -5.30
C ASP A 27 -2.05 -15.54 -5.21
N CYS A 28 -3.34 -15.19 -5.17
CA CYS A 28 -4.43 -16.17 -4.98
C CYS A 28 -5.24 -16.49 -6.24
N MET A 29 -4.92 -15.89 -7.37
CA MET A 29 -5.66 -16.06 -8.63
C MET A 29 -4.84 -16.83 -9.65
N GLU A 30 -5.50 -17.65 -10.47
CA GLU A 30 -4.88 -18.36 -11.60
C GLU A 30 -5.12 -17.64 -12.94
N ASP A 31 -6.07 -16.71 -12.97
CA ASP A 31 -6.43 -15.96 -14.17
C ASP A 31 -5.36 -14.90 -14.50
N ALA A 32 -4.68 -15.09 -15.63
CA ALA A 32 -3.59 -14.22 -16.07
C ALA A 32 -4.01 -12.76 -16.29
N GLU A 33 -5.26 -12.50 -16.68
CA GLU A 33 -5.77 -11.14 -16.83
C GLU A 33 -5.97 -10.47 -15.46
N ILE A 34 -6.49 -11.21 -14.47
CA ILE A 34 -6.62 -10.71 -13.10
C ILE A 34 -5.25 -10.44 -12.48
N ILE A 35 -4.29 -11.35 -12.68
CA ILE A 35 -2.89 -11.16 -12.24
C ILE A 35 -2.29 -9.90 -12.88
N GLY A 36 -2.44 -9.72 -14.19
CA GLY A 36 -1.91 -8.54 -14.88
C GLY A 36 -2.52 -7.23 -14.40
N ARG A 37 -3.84 -7.21 -14.13
CA ARG A 37 -4.54 -6.01 -13.62
C ARG A 37 -4.18 -5.70 -12.17
N SER A 38 -4.07 -6.71 -11.32
CA SER A 38 -3.67 -6.56 -9.93
C SER A 38 -2.22 -6.06 -9.81
N PHE A 39 -1.31 -6.59 -10.62
CA PHE A 39 0.06 -6.08 -10.70
C PHE A 39 0.12 -4.60 -11.12
N ARG A 40 -0.69 -4.18 -12.11
CA ARG A 40 -0.75 -2.75 -12.49
C ARG A 40 -1.27 -1.87 -11.35
N LEU A 41 -2.26 -2.33 -10.59
CA LEU A 41 -2.75 -1.60 -9.42
C LEU A 41 -1.67 -1.50 -8.34
N TYR A 42 -0.94 -2.59 -8.11
CA TYR A 42 0.21 -2.63 -7.20
C TYR A 42 1.24 -1.55 -7.57
N GLU A 43 1.66 -1.46 -8.82
CA GLU A 43 2.62 -0.45 -9.28
C GLU A 43 2.13 0.99 -9.06
N ILE A 44 0.86 1.26 -9.35
CA ILE A 44 0.26 2.59 -9.17
C ILE A 44 0.22 2.99 -7.70
N CYS A 45 -0.21 2.08 -6.81
CA CYS A 45 -0.24 2.34 -5.38
C CYS A 45 1.17 2.55 -4.81
N LEU A 46 2.14 1.75 -5.25
CA LEU A 46 3.52 1.83 -4.78
C LEU A 46 4.16 3.17 -5.18
N ASP A 47 3.98 3.59 -6.44
CA ASP A 47 4.49 4.87 -6.93
C ASP A 47 3.83 6.06 -6.20
N TYR A 48 2.51 6.00 -5.97
CA TYR A 48 1.82 7.02 -5.19
C TYR A 48 2.43 7.17 -3.79
N LEU A 49 2.60 6.05 -3.05
CA LEU A 49 3.13 6.07 -1.69
C LEU A 49 4.56 6.60 -1.62
N ARG A 50 5.42 6.20 -2.58
CA ARG A 50 6.79 6.73 -2.71
C ARG A 50 6.82 8.24 -2.89
N ARG A 51 5.89 8.80 -3.66
CA ARG A 51 5.77 10.26 -3.88
C ARG A 51 5.26 11.02 -2.66
N GLN A 52 4.58 10.36 -1.71
CA GLN A 52 4.08 11.03 -0.51
C GLN A 52 5.15 11.25 0.58
N ASN A 53 6.40 10.83 0.37
CA ASN A 53 7.47 10.87 1.38
C ASN A 53 7.09 10.19 2.71
N VAL A 54 6.32 9.10 2.62
CA VAL A 54 5.94 8.29 3.78
C VAL A 54 6.85 7.09 3.88
N ALA A 55 7.31 6.79 5.10
CA ALA A 55 8.08 5.58 5.35
C ALA A 55 7.14 4.38 5.53
N PHE A 56 7.35 3.33 4.74
CA PHE A 56 6.66 2.05 4.84
C PHE A 56 7.65 0.94 4.49
N ILE A 57 7.46 -0.23 5.07
CA ILE A 57 8.31 -1.40 4.86
C ILE A 57 7.45 -2.62 4.55
N TYR A 58 8.06 -3.62 3.92
CA TYR A 58 7.46 -4.94 3.83
C TYR A 58 7.76 -5.71 5.11
N ASP A 59 6.71 -6.17 5.79
CA ASP A 59 6.80 -7.07 6.92
C ASP A 59 6.63 -8.50 6.41
N GLU A 60 7.70 -9.30 6.47
CA GLU A 60 7.70 -10.68 5.99
C GLU A 60 6.82 -11.60 6.83
N ASP A 61 6.78 -11.39 8.15
CA ASP A 61 5.98 -12.19 9.09
C ASP A 61 4.48 -12.04 8.82
N GLN A 62 4.06 -10.82 8.45
CA GLN A 62 2.68 -10.51 8.07
C GLN A 62 2.43 -10.61 6.55
N SER A 63 3.50 -10.82 5.76
CA SER A 63 3.47 -10.83 4.30
C SER A 63 2.73 -9.61 3.71
N MET A 64 3.00 -8.41 4.24
CA MET A 64 2.34 -7.18 3.80
C MET A 64 3.15 -5.92 4.08
N TYR A 65 2.84 -4.83 3.37
CA TYR A 65 3.42 -3.53 3.65
C TYR A 65 2.74 -2.84 4.84
N ILE A 66 3.54 -2.29 5.74
CA ILE A 66 3.10 -1.54 6.93
C ILE A 66 3.71 -0.14 6.96
N LEU A 67 2.98 0.84 7.50
CA LEU A 67 3.52 2.18 7.75
C LEU A 67 4.47 2.14 8.95
N LEU A 68 5.62 2.81 8.83
CA LEU A 68 6.45 3.12 9.98
C LEU A 68 5.91 4.40 10.64
N SER A 69 5.32 4.28 11.82
CA SER A 69 4.96 5.46 12.61
C SER A 69 6.23 6.12 13.16
N ARG A 70 6.21 7.46 13.27
CA ARG A 70 7.33 8.25 13.84
C ARG A 70 7.46 8.13 15.37
N GLU A 71 6.74 7.24 16.03
CA GLU A 71 6.66 7.18 17.51
C GLU A 71 7.58 6.12 18.13
N SER A 72 8.63 5.67 17.44
CA SER A 72 9.54 4.63 17.98
C SER A 72 11.01 4.89 17.67
N ILE A 73 11.48 6.12 17.93
CA ILE A 73 12.90 6.42 18.16
C ILE A 73 12.99 7.31 19.39
#